data_AF-A0A243QIY6-F1
#
_entry.id   AF-A0A243QIY6-F1
#
_cell.length_a   1.000
_cell.length_b   1.000
_cell.length_c   1.000
_cell.angle_alpha   90.00
_cell.angle_beta   90.00
_cell.angle_gamma   90.00
#
_symmetry.space_group_name_H-M   'P 1'
#
loop_
_entity.id
_entity.type
_entity.pdbx_description
1 polymer ?
#
loop_
_entity_poly.entity_id
_entity_poly.type
_entity_poly.pdbx_seq_one_letter_code
_entity_poly.pdbx_strand_id
1 'polypeptide(L)'
;SYLRKRSIKAVIPEKKDQAANRKRKGRRGGRPTCHDGDLYKERNTVERLINKLKAWRGIATRYDKTPESYLAGLHLRASMIWINDLLKATG
;
A
#
# COMPACT_ATOMS: atom_id res chain seq x y z
N SER A 1 -2.03 -17.40 -11.12
CA SER A 1 -1.84 -18.77 -10.60
C SER A 1 -1.14 -18.77 -9.24
N TYR A 2 -0.02 -18.04 -9.08
CA TYR A 2 0.77 -17.98 -7.84
C TYR A 2 -0.02 -17.75 -6.53
N LEU A 3 -0.79 -16.66 -6.44
CA LEU A 3 -1.54 -16.34 -5.21
C LEU A 3 -2.58 -17.42 -4.85
N ARG A 4 -3.29 -17.93 -5.87
CA ARG A 4 -4.27 -19.02 -5.71
C ARG A 4 -3.62 -20.32 -5.25
N LYS A 5 -2.44 -20.66 -5.79
CA LYS A 5 -1.66 -21.84 -5.37
C LYS A 5 -1.23 -21.76 -3.89
N ARG A 6 -1.16 -20.56 -3.32
CA ARG A 6 -0.77 -20.29 -1.92
C ARG A 6 -1.96 -19.94 -1.03
N SER A 7 -3.19 -20.08 -1.52
CA SER A 7 -4.41 -19.70 -0.79
C SER A 7 -4.43 -18.24 -0.29
N ILE A 8 -3.70 -17.34 -0.96
CA ILE A 8 -3.66 -15.92 -0.64
C ILE A 8 -4.86 -15.25 -1.30
N LYS A 9 -5.74 -14.64 -0.50
CA LYS A 9 -6.89 -13.85 -0.99
C LYS A 9 -6.37 -12.65 -1.77
N ALA A 10 -6.83 -12.50 -3.01
CA ALA A 10 -6.54 -11.33 -3.81
C ALA A 10 -7.41 -10.16 -3.32
N VAL A 11 -6.78 -9.12 -2.78
CA VAL A 11 -7.45 -7.87 -2.37
C VAL A 11 -7.27 -6.78 -3.42
N ILE A 12 -6.22 -6.88 -4.24
CA ILE A 12 -5.95 -5.92 -5.31
C ILE A 12 -6.79 -6.29 -6.55
N PRO A 13 -7.50 -5.34 -7.18
CA PRO A 13 -8.24 -5.58 -8.40
C PRO A 13 -7.33 -6.02 -9.55
N GLU A 14 -7.89 -6.82 -10.47
CA GLU A 14 -7.23 -7.12 -11.74
C GLU A 14 -7.01 -5.82 -12.52
N LYS A 15 -5.80 -5.60 -13.02
CA LYS A 15 -5.53 -4.45 -13.89
C LYS A 15 -6.33 -4.58 -15.20
N LYS A 16 -6.76 -3.44 -15.76
CA LYS A 16 -7.63 -3.41 -16.95
C LYS A 16 -7.03 -4.13 -18.16
N ASP A 17 -5.73 -3.96 -18.39
CA ASP A 17 -4.93 -4.62 -19.44
C ASP A 17 -4.87 -6.14 -19.24
N GLN A 18 -4.71 -6.61 -18.00
CA GLN A 18 -4.72 -8.04 -17.66
C GLN A 18 -6.11 -8.65 -17.91
N ALA A 19 -7.17 -7.95 -17.50
CA ALA A 19 -8.55 -8.38 -17.74
C ALA A 19 -8.85 -8.44 -19.25
N ALA A 20 -8.38 -7.46 -20.04
CA ALA A 20 -8.54 -7.44 -21.49
C ALA A 20 -7.78 -8.59 -22.17
N ASN A 21 -6.52 -8.82 -21.79
CA ASN A 21 -5.72 -9.94 -22.29
C ASN A 21 -6.32 -11.30 -21.92
N ARG A 22 -6.90 -11.42 -20.72
CA ARG A 22 -7.64 -12.60 -20.29
C ARG A 22 -8.84 -12.86 -21.19
N LYS A 23 -9.67 -11.83 -21.45
CA LYS A 23 -10.83 -11.92 -22.35
C LYS A 23 -10.40 -12.31 -23.77
N ARG A 24 -9.31 -11.73 -24.29
CA ARG A 24 -8.75 -12.03 -25.63
C ARG A 24 -8.33 -13.50 -25.78
N LYS A 25 -7.89 -14.15 -24.70
CA LYS A 25 -7.54 -15.58 -24.68
C LYS A 25 -8.74 -16.53 -24.65
N GLY A 26 -9.98 -16.02 -24.55
CA GLY A 26 -11.20 -16.82 -24.54
C GLY A 26 -11.17 -17.91 -23.46
N ARG A 27 -11.48 -19.15 -23.83
CA ARG A 27 -11.48 -20.32 -22.91
C ARG A 27 -10.12 -20.55 -22.23
N ARG A 28 -9.01 -20.21 -22.90
CA ARG A 28 -7.64 -20.35 -22.35
C ARG A 28 -7.29 -19.24 -21.36
N GLY A 29 -8.10 -18.19 -21.26
CA GLY A 29 -7.87 -17.06 -20.36
C GLY A 29 -8.17 -17.35 -18.89
N GLY A 30 -9.02 -18.33 -18.59
CA GLY A 30 -9.39 -18.67 -17.21
C GLY A 30 -10.34 -17.66 -16.55
N ARG A 31 -10.70 -17.95 -15.29
CA ARG A 31 -11.70 -17.21 -14.51
C ARG A 31 -11.14 -15.87 -14.00
N PRO A 32 -11.95 -14.79 -13.98
CA PRO A 32 -11.55 -13.52 -13.37
C PRO A 32 -11.09 -13.70 -11.92
N THR A 33 -10.18 -12.85 -11.46
CA THR A 33 -9.90 -12.69 -10.03
C THR A 33 -11.00 -11.86 -9.40
N CYS A 34 -11.74 -12.44 -8.45
CA CYS A 34 -12.51 -11.63 -7.51
C CYS A 34 -11.54 -10.89 -6.59
N HIS A 35 -11.88 -9.66 -6.27
CA HIS A 35 -11.21 -8.90 -5.23
C HIS A 35 -12.27 -8.33 -4.30
N ASP A 36 -11.87 -8.07 -3.06
CA ASP A 36 -12.71 -7.47 -2.05
C ASP A 36 -12.54 -5.95 -2.09
N GLY A 37 -13.56 -5.25 -2.58
CA GLY A 37 -13.51 -3.81 -2.81
C GLY A 37 -13.42 -3.01 -1.52
N ASP A 38 -14.00 -3.50 -0.43
CA ASP A 38 -14.00 -2.80 0.86
C ASP A 38 -12.64 -2.95 1.54
N LEU A 39 -12.08 -4.17 1.55
CA LEU A 39 -10.70 -4.37 1.99
C LEU A 39 -9.69 -3.61 1.12
N TYR A 40 -9.96 -3.44 -0.17
CA TYR A 40 -9.08 -2.65 -1.03
C TYR A 40 -9.08 -1.16 -0.67
N LYS A 41 -10.20 -0.61 -0.18
CA LYS A 41 -10.28 0.80 0.25
C LYS A 41 -9.38 1.09 1.45
N GLU A 42 -9.19 0.13 2.35
CA GLU A 42 -8.34 0.30 3.55
C GLU A 42 -6.88 0.63 3.20
N ARG A 43 -6.42 0.26 1.99
CA ARG A 43 -5.10 0.63 1.47
C ARG A 43 -4.86 2.14 1.47
N ASN A 44 -5.89 2.95 1.22
CA ASN A 44 -5.78 4.41 1.18
C ASN A 44 -5.28 4.99 2.52
N THR A 45 -5.61 4.34 3.65
CA THR A 45 -5.10 4.74 4.97
C THR A 45 -3.58 4.60 5.04
N VAL A 46 -3.05 3.46 4.58
CA VAL A 46 -1.61 3.21 4.52
C VAL A 46 -0.91 4.17 3.56
N GLU A 47 -1.50 4.43 2.39
CA GLU A 47 -0.95 5.37 1.41
C GLU A 47 -0.88 6.79 1.94
N ARG A 48 -1.93 7.25 2.63
CA ARG A 48 -1.94 8.56 3.30
C ARG A 48 -0.84 8.66 4.35
N LEU A 49 -0.62 7.60 5.16
CA LEU A 49 0.48 7.57 6.12
C LEU A 49 1.83 7.67 5.43
N ILE A 50 2.08 6.87 4.38
CA ILE A 50 3.33 6.93 3.61
C ILE A 50 3.55 8.32 3.02
N ASN A 51 2.50 8.97 2.52
CA ASN A 51 2.58 10.34 2.02
C ASN A 51 2.90 11.34 3.14
N LYS A 52 2.28 11.23 4.32
CA LYS A 52 2.61 12.06 5.51
C LYS A 52 4.06 11.87 5.96
N LEU A 53 4.59 10.66 5.88
CA LEU A 53 6.00 10.34 6.17
C LEU A 53 6.93 11.00 5.15
N LYS A 54 6.62 10.85 3.86
CA LYS A 54 7.39 11.44 2.75
C LYS A 54 7.27 12.95 2.62
N ALA A 55 6.33 13.60 3.33
CA ALA A 55 6.32 15.06 3.43
C ALA A 55 7.63 15.59 4.04
N TRP A 56 8.34 14.78 4.84
CA TRP A 56 9.68 15.11 5.29
C TRP A 56 10.71 14.69 4.24
N ARG A 57 11.39 15.68 3.66
CA ARG A 57 12.31 15.49 2.52
C ARG A 57 13.40 14.47 2.79
N GLY A 58 13.97 14.41 3.99
CA GLY A 58 15.00 13.42 4.36
C GLY A 58 14.53 11.97 4.18
N ILE A 59 13.29 11.67 4.56
CA ILE A 59 12.68 10.35 4.38
C ILE A 59 12.36 10.08 2.91
N ALA A 60 11.86 11.08 2.19
CA ALA A 60 11.48 10.94 0.78
C ALA A 60 12.66 10.64 -0.13
N THR A 61 13.80 11.31 0.11
CA THR A 61 15.00 11.17 -0.71
C THR A 61 15.94 10.08 -0.21
N ARG A 62 15.77 9.62 1.04
CA ARG A 62 16.68 8.68 1.73
C ARG A 62 18.13 9.15 1.73
N TYR A 63 18.36 10.38 2.18
CA TYR A 63 19.72 10.94 2.28
C TYR A 63 20.54 10.41 3.45
N ASP A 64 19.91 9.68 4.36
CA ASP A 64 20.54 8.96 5.45
C ASP A 64 21.62 7.98 4.94
N LYS A 65 22.81 8.06 5.53
CA LYS A 65 23.97 7.24 5.12
C LYS A 65 23.88 5.80 5.63
N THR A 66 23.18 5.56 6.74
CA THR A 66 23.05 4.22 7.32
C THR A 66 21.58 3.82 7.48
N PRO A 67 21.28 2.51 7.43
CA PRO A 67 19.93 2.00 7.67
C PRO A 67 19.37 2.43 9.03
N GLU A 68 20.21 2.52 10.05
CA GLU A 68 19.83 2.88 11.42
C GLU A 68 19.41 4.34 11.50
N SER A 69 20.13 5.26 10.85
CA SER A 69 19.76 6.69 10.85
C SER A 69 18.46 6.91 10.09
N TYR A 70 18.27 6.22 8.96
CA TYR A 70 17.01 6.24 8.21
C TYR A 70 15.83 5.71 9.05
N LEU A 71 16.03 4.60 9.77
CA LEU A 71 15.01 4.00 10.62
C LEU A 71 14.66 4.92 11.80
N ALA A 72 15.65 5.54 12.43
CA ALA A 72 15.43 6.54 13.48
C ALA A 72 14.60 7.73 12.95
N GLY A 73 14.89 8.21 11.75
CA GLY A 73 14.10 9.25 11.08
C GLY A 73 12.65 8.83 10.84
N LEU A 74 12.42 7.60 10.40
CA LEU A 74 11.07 7.03 10.25
C LEU A 74 10.32 6.99 11.58
N HIS A 75 10.94 6.49 12.65
CA HIS A 75 10.33 6.42 13.97
C HIS A 75 9.99 7.81 14.53
N LEU A 76 10.91 8.77 14.40
CA LEU A 76 10.69 10.14 14.84
C LEU A 76 9.49 10.76 14.10
N ARG A 77 9.45 10.63 12.78
CA ARG A 77 8.35 11.19 11.98
C ARG A 77 7.02 10.52 12.26
N ALA A 78 7.01 9.19 12.41
CA ALA A 78 5.80 8.44 12.77
C ALA A 78 5.27 8.89 14.13
N SER A 79 6.15 9.07 15.13
CA SER A 79 5.79 9.56 16.46
C SER A 79 5.18 10.97 16.41
N MET A 80 5.76 11.88 15.63
CA MET A 80 5.19 13.21 15.41
C MET A 80 3.79 13.16 14.78
N ILE A 81 3.59 12.32 13.77
CA ILE A 81 2.27 12.14 13.14
C ILE A 81 1.26 11.63 14.17
N TRP A 82 1.66 10.63 14.97
CA TRP A 82 0.82 10.05 16.00
C TRP A 82 0.38 11.09 17.03
N ILE A 83 1.32 11.86 17.60
CA ILE A 83 1.02 12.88 18.60
C ILE A 83 0.05 13.93 18.02
N ASN A 84 0.27 14.36 16.78
CA ASN A 84 -0.63 15.32 16.12
C ASN A 84 -2.04 14.76 15.90
N ASP A 85 -2.16 13.49 15.52
CA ASP A 85 -3.45 12.85 15.32
C ASP A 85 -4.18 12.63 16.67
N LEU A 86 -3.47 12.35 17.78
CA LEU A 86 -4.03 12.30 19.13
C LEU A 86 -4.57 13.66 19.59
N LEU A 87 -3.79 14.72 19.43
CA LEU A 87 -4.18 16.07 19.86
C LEU A 87 -5.43 16.59 19.11
N LYS A 88 -5.58 16.21 17.84
CA LYS A 88 -6.76 16.52 17.04
C LYS A 88 -8.01 15.73 17.43
N ALA A 89 -7.85 14.57 18.06
CA ALA A 89 -8.98 13.75 18.51
C ALA A 89 -9.55 14.23 19.86
N THR A 90 -8.77 15.01 20.61
CA THR A 90 -9.14 15.50 21.96
C THR A 90 -9.76 16.90 21.98
N GLY A 91 -9.81 17.61 20.85
CA GLY A 91 -10.43 18.94 20.73
C GLY A 91 -11.54 18.93 19.70
#